data_AF-A0A816DZY3-F1
#
_entry.id   AF-A0A816DZY3-F1
#
_cell.length_a   1.000
_cell.length_b   1.000
_cell.length_c   1.000
_cell.angle_alpha   90.00
_cell.angle_beta   90.00
_cell.angle_gamma   90.00
#
_symmetry.space_group_name_H-M   'P 1'
#
loop_
_entity.id
_entity.type
_entity.pdbx_description
1 polymer ?
#
loop_
_entity_poly.entity_id
_entity_poly.type
_entity_poly.pdbx_seq_one_letter_code
_entity_poly.pdbx_strand_id
1 'polypeptide(L)'
;MDKVTRQVGQYVEFDPEWETAFNLVIKIQSIISSILDWCTRDKELLLDAYEATGFALAEIQKTSDVSHLIKDKNNSSIVKTTVNHLKIDCYVYDVAKYPISVHISVVRLIVALHIYLQKYTNTATTFNNLCEKLTIYPCFIYEEALRIQVLCAQHVAGLWKRNGYSLSNQIYYYSNVKCRKEMYDRDILALQVGASLTPSDTYLIQLMHRFNLLEWIR
;
A
#
# COMPACT_ATOMS: atom_id res chain seq x y z
N MET A 1 4.38 2.33 13.77
CA MET A 1 3.17 2.12 14.57
C MET A 1 2.73 0.69 14.34
N ASP A 2 2.20 0.06 15.38
CA ASP A 2 1.68 -1.30 15.29
C ASP A 2 0.49 -1.38 14.33
N LYS A 3 0.34 -2.55 13.72
CA LYS A 3 -0.81 -2.84 12.86
C LYS A 3 -2.06 -3.01 13.72
N VAL A 4 -3.20 -2.59 13.21
CA VAL A 4 -4.52 -2.74 13.85
C VAL A 4 -5.28 -3.90 13.22
N THR A 5 -5.94 -4.70 14.06
CA THR A 5 -6.82 -5.81 13.63
C THR A 5 -8.25 -5.52 14.04
N ARG A 6 -9.22 -5.86 13.19
CA ARG A 6 -10.65 -5.61 13.46
C ARG A 6 -11.14 -6.35 14.70
N GLN A 7 -11.88 -5.64 15.54
CA GLN A 7 -12.46 -6.19 16.76
C GLN A 7 -13.90 -6.64 16.50
N VAL A 8 -14.15 -7.95 16.63
CA VAL A 8 -15.46 -8.56 16.35
C VAL A 8 -16.25 -8.91 17.61
N GLY A 9 -15.56 -9.15 18.73
CA GLY A 9 -16.16 -9.48 20.02
C GLY A 9 -16.49 -8.23 20.83
N GLN A 10 -15.71 -8.01 21.89
CA GLN A 10 -15.86 -6.85 22.77
C GLN A 10 -15.24 -5.58 22.17
N TYR A 11 -15.66 -4.44 22.71
CA TYR A 11 -15.07 -3.15 22.41
C TYR A 11 -13.68 -3.05 23.04
N VAL A 12 -12.75 -2.35 22.39
CA VAL A 12 -11.41 -2.10 22.93
C VAL A 12 -11.51 -1.22 24.17
N GLU A 13 -11.15 -1.76 25.33
CA GLU A 13 -11.24 -1.03 26.60
C GLU A 13 -10.16 0.07 26.74
N PHE A 14 -8.99 -0.12 26.12
CA PHE A 14 -7.86 0.81 26.16
C PHE A 14 -7.43 1.19 24.76
N ASP A 15 -7.53 2.48 24.43
CA ASP A 15 -7.12 3.00 23.13
C ASP A 15 -5.58 2.90 22.98
N PRO A 16 -5.08 2.21 21.93
CA PRO A 16 -3.64 2.16 21.68
C PRO A 16 -3.10 3.55 21.29
N GLU A 17 -1.85 3.80 21.65
CA GLU A 17 -1.13 5.03 21.30
C GLU A 17 -1.04 5.17 19.77
N TRP A 18 -1.41 6.35 19.26
CA TRP A 18 -1.42 6.62 17.82
C TRP A 18 -0.75 7.94 17.42
N GLU A 19 -0.55 8.87 18.36
CA GLU A 19 -0.13 10.24 18.04
C GLU A 19 1.33 10.33 17.61
N THR A 20 2.21 9.54 18.21
CA THR A 20 3.66 9.60 18.04
C THR A 20 4.07 9.36 16.60
N ALA A 21 3.46 8.38 15.92
CA ALA A 21 3.77 8.08 14.54
C ALA A 21 3.29 9.20 13.58
N PHE A 22 2.15 9.82 13.84
CA PHE A 22 1.70 10.98 13.07
C PHE A 22 2.57 12.20 13.31
N ASN A 23 2.96 12.46 14.56
CA ASN A 23 3.89 13.53 14.90
C ASN A 23 5.24 13.34 14.20
N LEU A 24 5.71 12.09 14.07
CA LEU A 24 6.90 11.78 13.28
C LEU A 24 6.70 12.14 11.81
N VAL A 25 5.60 11.69 11.17
CA VAL A 25 5.27 12.00 9.76
C VAL A 25 5.23 13.51 9.53
N ILE A 26 4.55 14.27 10.41
CA ILE A 26 4.44 15.73 10.32
C ILE A 26 5.81 16.41 10.42
N LYS A 27 6.72 15.90 11.26
CA LYS A 27 8.07 16.46 11.42
C LYS A 27 8.97 16.17 10.23
N ILE A 28 8.83 15.01 9.58
CA ILE A 28 9.71 14.60 8.47
C ILE A 28 9.20 15.03 7.09
N GLN A 29 7.94 15.46 6.94
CA GLN A 29 7.34 15.77 5.63
C GLN A 29 8.14 16.79 4.80
N SER A 30 8.71 17.81 5.44
CA SER A 30 9.52 18.84 4.77
C SER A 30 10.85 18.25 4.29
N ILE A 31 11.45 17.36 5.08
CA ILE A 31 12.66 16.63 4.74
C ILE A 31 12.40 15.70 3.54
N ILE A 32 11.28 14.95 3.55
CA ILE A 32 10.87 14.11 2.42
C ILE A 32 10.73 14.95 1.15
N SER A 33 10.07 16.10 1.23
CA SER A 33 9.93 17.01 0.08
C SER A 33 11.30 17.47 -0.44
N SER A 34 12.21 17.89 0.44
CA SER A 34 13.58 18.29 0.06
C SER A 34 14.39 17.15 -0.55
N ILE A 35 14.25 15.92 -0.05
CA ILE A 35 14.91 14.74 -0.61
C ILE A 35 14.39 14.47 -2.02
N LEU A 36 13.07 14.50 -2.24
CA LEU A 36 12.48 14.33 -3.56
C LEU A 36 12.95 15.43 -4.53
N ASP A 37 12.95 16.68 -4.10
CA ASP A 37 13.43 17.82 -4.91
C ASP A 37 14.93 17.71 -5.24
N TRP A 38 15.73 17.11 -4.35
CA TRP A 38 17.13 16.86 -4.60
C TRP A 38 17.34 15.72 -5.60
N CYS A 39 16.71 14.56 -5.36
CA CYS A 39 16.79 13.39 -6.22
C CYS A 39 16.39 13.69 -7.66
N THR A 40 15.42 14.58 -7.89
CA THR A 40 14.87 14.88 -9.22
C THR A 40 15.70 15.85 -10.06
N ARG A 41 16.82 16.35 -9.53
CA ARG A 41 17.74 17.25 -10.25
C ARG A 41 18.67 16.50 -11.19
N ASP A 42 19.02 15.28 -10.85
CA ASP A 42 19.97 14.47 -11.60
C ASP A 42 19.40 13.07 -11.89
N LYS A 43 19.69 12.56 -13.09
CA LYS A 43 19.15 11.27 -13.54
C LYS A 43 19.70 10.11 -12.72
N GLU A 44 21.01 10.10 -12.48
CA GLU A 44 21.68 9.00 -11.76
C GLU A 44 21.22 9.00 -10.30
N LEU A 45 21.19 10.18 -9.68
CA LEU A 45 20.70 10.34 -8.31
C LEU A 45 19.23 9.87 -8.14
N LEU A 46 18.36 10.17 -9.11
CA LEU A 46 16.98 9.69 -9.07
C LEU A 46 16.91 8.16 -9.15
N LEU A 47 17.69 7.56 -10.06
CA LEU A 47 17.71 6.11 -10.25
C LEU A 47 18.29 5.39 -9.03
N ASP A 48 19.34 5.93 -8.42
CA ASP A 48 19.95 5.41 -7.20
C ASP A 48 18.98 5.47 -6.02
N ALA A 49 18.29 6.60 -5.84
CA ALA A 49 17.27 6.74 -4.80
C ALA A 49 16.09 5.78 -5.03
N TYR A 50 15.69 5.60 -6.30
CA TYR A 50 14.64 4.67 -6.68
C TYR A 50 15.03 3.22 -6.37
N GLU A 51 16.26 2.83 -6.70
CA GLU A 51 16.79 1.50 -6.42
C GLU A 51 16.94 1.26 -4.91
N ALA A 52 17.50 2.21 -4.17
CA ALA A 52 17.65 2.11 -2.72
C ALA A 52 16.30 1.97 -2.01
N THR A 53 15.28 2.73 -2.45
CA THR A 53 13.93 2.60 -1.92
C THR A 53 13.29 1.27 -2.34
N GLY A 54 13.57 0.81 -3.56
CA GLY A 54 13.19 -0.53 -4.04
C GLY A 54 13.76 -1.64 -3.18
N PHE A 55 15.02 -1.55 -2.76
CA PHE A 55 15.64 -2.52 -1.86
C PHE A 55 14.90 -2.57 -0.52
N ALA A 56 14.59 -1.42 0.08
CA ALA A 56 13.81 -1.36 1.30
C ALA A 56 12.39 -1.96 1.12
N LEU A 57 11.76 -1.73 -0.04
CA LEU A 57 10.46 -2.33 -0.37
C LEU A 57 10.56 -3.86 -0.47
N ALA A 58 11.62 -4.39 -1.09
CA ALA A 58 11.86 -5.82 -1.19
C ALA A 58 12.05 -6.48 0.18
N GLU A 59 12.75 -5.83 1.11
CA GLU A 59 12.91 -6.31 2.49
C GLU A 59 11.58 -6.32 3.27
N ILE A 60 10.74 -5.30 3.08
CA ILE A 60 9.38 -5.27 3.66
C ILE A 60 8.53 -6.40 3.07
N GLN A 61 8.62 -6.66 1.77
CA GLN A 61 7.91 -7.76 1.14
C GLN A 61 8.33 -9.11 1.72
N LYS A 62 9.62 -9.32 2.00
CA LYS A 62 10.17 -10.54 2.61
C LYS A 62 9.79 -10.74 4.08
N THR A 63 9.34 -9.70 4.78
CA THR A 63 9.00 -9.77 6.21
C THR A 63 7.51 -9.62 6.48
N SER A 64 6.75 -9.15 5.49
CA SER A 64 5.29 -9.17 5.54
C SER A 64 4.79 -10.60 5.62
N ASP A 65 3.64 -10.86 6.26
CA ASP A 65 3.01 -12.20 6.31
C ASP A 65 2.86 -12.85 4.92
N VAL A 66 2.91 -12.01 3.89
CA VAL A 66 3.10 -12.36 2.49
C VAL A 66 4.24 -13.32 2.21
N SER A 67 5.39 -13.20 2.87
CA SER A 67 6.57 -14.04 2.69
C SER A 67 6.47 -15.39 3.39
N HIS A 68 5.77 -15.46 4.52
CA HIS A 68 5.51 -16.70 5.25
C HIS A 68 4.46 -17.56 4.52
N LEU A 69 3.58 -16.95 3.74
CA LEU A 69 2.59 -17.59 2.87
C LEU A 69 3.14 -18.01 1.49
N ILE A 70 4.40 -17.71 1.17
CA ILE A 70 5.10 -18.17 -0.05
C ILE A 70 5.85 -19.49 0.22
N LYS A 71 6.11 -19.85 1.48
CA LYS A 71 6.86 -21.06 1.85
C LYS A 71 6.01 -22.34 1.89
N ASP A 72 4.69 -22.24 1.96
CA ASP A 72 3.79 -23.41 1.86
C ASP A 72 3.34 -23.62 0.41
N LYS A 73 3.98 -24.57 -0.28
CA LYS A 73 3.63 -24.99 -1.66
C LYS A 73 2.17 -25.47 -1.83
N ASN A 74 1.43 -25.68 -0.73
CA ASN A 74 0.04 -26.16 -0.73
C ASN A 74 -1.00 -25.08 -0.39
N ASN A 75 -0.59 -23.89 0.05
CA ASN A 75 -1.48 -22.77 0.40
C ASN A 75 -1.01 -21.52 -0.34
N SER A 76 -1.30 -21.42 -1.64
CA SER A 76 -0.90 -20.24 -2.39
C SER A 76 -1.64 -19.00 -1.85
N SER A 77 -0.87 -18.02 -1.35
CA SER A 77 -1.28 -16.63 -1.06
C SER A 77 -1.87 -15.87 -2.26
N ILE A 78 -2.04 -16.58 -3.37
CA ILE A 78 -2.65 -16.16 -4.61
C ILE A 78 -3.89 -17.02 -4.80
N VAL A 79 -5.07 -16.41 -4.78
CA VAL A 79 -6.32 -17.04 -5.19
C VAL A 79 -6.47 -16.80 -6.69
N LYS A 80 -6.56 -17.91 -7.43
CA LYS A 80 -6.95 -17.89 -8.84
C LYS A 80 -8.43 -17.55 -8.92
N THR A 81 -8.72 -16.28 -9.12
CA THR A 81 -10.09 -15.83 -9.30
C THR A 81 -10.45 -15.97 -10.77
N THR A 82 -11.54 -16.68 -11.04
CA THR A 82 -12.18 -16.62 -12.37
C THR A 82 -13.34 -15.63 -12.29
N VAL A 83 -13.32 -14.63 -13.17
CA VAL A 83 -14.45 -13.73 -13.46
C VAL A 83 -14.69 -13.83 -14.96
N ASN A 84 -15.88 -14.29 -15.36
CA ASN A 84 -16.18 -14.67 -16.74
C ASN A 84 -15.15 -15.66 -17.31
N HIS A 85 -14.40 -15.26 -18.34
CA HIS A 85 -13.35 -16.06 -18.99
C HIS A 85 -11.94 -15.72 -18.50
N LEU A 86 -11.80 -14.69 -17.66
CA LEU A 86 -10.51 -14.20 -17.18
C LEU A 86 -10.10 -14.95 -15.92
N LYS A 87 -8.87 -15.48 -15.93
CA LYS A 87 -8.24 -16.13 -14.78
C LYS A 87 -7.15 -15.22 -14.25
N ILE A 88 -7.39 -14.65 -13.08
CA ILE A 88 -6.51 -13.65 -12.49
C ILE A 88 -6.07 -14.09 -11.10
N ASP A 89 -4.75 -14.04 -10.93
CA ASP A 89 -4.06 -14.31 -9.69
C ASP A 89 -4.21 -13.10 -8.76
N CYS A 90 -5.04 -13.25 -7.73
CA CYS A 90 -5.31 -12.21 -6.75
C CYS A 90 -4.57 -12.53 -5.46
N TYR A 91 -3.83 -11.57 -4.95
CA TYR A 91 -3.18 -11.69 -3.66
C TYR A 91 -4.25 -11.85 -2.56
N VAL A 92 -4.12 -12.78 -1.61
CA VAL A 92 -5.14 -13.02 -0.57
C VAL A 92 -4.86 -12.13 0.64
N TYR A 93 -5.75 -11.18 0.88
CA TYR A 93 -5.71 -10.36 2.08
C TYR A 93 -7.11 -9.84 2.39
N ASP A 94 -7.66 -10.28 3.51
CA ASP A 94 -8.95 -9.86 4.05
C ASP A 94 -8.74 -8.74 5.09
N VAL A 95 -9.02 -7.50 4.69
CA VAL A 95 -8.86 -6.31 5.55
C VAL A 95 -9.70 -6.43 6.82
N ALA A 96 -10.84 -7.14 6.80
CA ALA A 96 -11.68 -7.31 7.97
C ALA A 96 -11.14 -8.35 8.97
N LYS A 97 -10.05 -9.07 8.65
CA LYS A 97 -9.45 -10.12 9.50
C LYS A 97 -7.99 -9.89 9.81
N TYR A 98 -7.21 -9.37 8.86
CA TYR A 98 -5.75 -9.28 9.00
C TYR A 98 -5.28 -7.90 9.49
N PRO A 99 -4.08 -7.83 10.13
CA PRO A 99 -3.58 -6.59 10.70
C PRO A 99 -3.13 -5.59 9.64
N ILE A 100 -3.67 -4.37 9.67
CA ILE A 100 -3.38 -3.30 8.71
C ILE A 100 -2.70 -2.10 9.39
N SER A 101 -1.85 -1.37 8.67
CA SER A 101 -1.30 -0.09 9.15
C SER A 101 -1.52 1.00 8.10
N VAL A 102 -1.83 2.21 8.54
CA VAL A 102 -1.91 3.40 7.67
C VAL A 102 -0.52 4.01 7.38
N HIS A 103 0.54 3.46 7.98
CA HIS A 103 1.92 3.94 7.85
C HIS A 103 2.73 3.08 6.87
N ILE A 104 2.60 3.37 5.58
CA ILE A 104 3.24 2.63 4.48
C ILE A 104 4.32 3.50 3.79
N SER A 105 5.22 4.07 4.59
CA SER A 105 6.12 5.15 4.17
C SER A 105 7.04 4.79 3.00
N VAL A 106 7.52 3.55 2.91
CA VAL A 106 8.40 3.10 1.82
C VAL A 106 7.64 3.00 0.50
N VAL A 107 6.42 2.47 0.51
CA VAL A 107 5.52 2.44 -0.67
C VAL A 107 5.25 3.87 -1.15
N ARG A 108 4.96 4.80 -0.23
CA ARG A 108 4.71 6.19 -0.60
C ARG A 108 5.94 6.88 -1.17
N LEU A 109 7.13 6.61 -0.61
CA LEU A 109 8.38 7.18 -1.10
C LEU A 109 8.75 6.67 -2.50
N ILE A 110 8.66 5.36 -2.74
CA ILE A 110 9.00 4.79 -4.06
C ILE A 110 8.05 5.32 -5.14
N VAL A 111 6.76 5.45 -4.83
CA VAL A 111 5.76 6.02 -5.75
C VAL A 111 6.01 7.52 -5.99
N ALA A 112 6.40 8.26 -4.95
CA ALA A 112 6.77 9.66 -5.08
C ALA A 112 8.00 9.87 -5.96
N LEU A 113 8.98 8.95 -5.95
CA LEU A 113 10.12 8.95 -6.87
C LEU A 113 9.70 8.50 -8.28
N HIS A 114 8.83 7.49 -8.38
CA HIS A 114 8.42 6.87 -9.65
C HIS A 114 7.87 7.90 -10.64
N ILE A 115 7.05 8.85 -10.18
CA ILE A 115 6.46 9.87 -11.06
C ILE A 115 7.48 10.79 -11.73
N TYR A 116 8.70 10.89 -11.20
CA TYR A 116 9.74 11.71 -11.78
C TYR A 116 10.61 10.96 -12.79
N LEU A 117 10.53 9.62 -12.81
CA LEU A 117 11.28 8.81 -13.77
C LEU A 117 10.93 9.17 -15.22
N GLN A 118 9.68 9.55 -15.48
CA GLN A 118 9.22 9.95 -16.83
C GLN A 118 10.02 11.10 -17.45
N LYS A 119 10.72 11.90 -16.62
CA LYS A 119 11.60 12.98 -17.09
C LYS A 119 12.86 12.45 -17.79
N TYR A 120 13.29 11.23 -17.47
CA TYR A 120 14.61 10.71 -17.84
C TYR A 120 14.59 9.32 -18.48
N THR A 121 13.59 8.49 -18.18
CA THR A 121 13.49 7.09 -18.64
C THR A 121 12.05 6.68 -18.90
N ASN A 122 11.87 5.52 -19.53
CA ASN A 122 10.57 4.86 -19.59
C ASN A 122 10.23 4.25 -18.22
N THR A 123 9.16 4.74 -17.58
CA THR A 123 8.78 4.37 -16.22
C THR A 123 8.46 2.88 -16.07
N ALA A 124 7.76 2.29 -17.05
CA ALA A 124 7.38 0.89 -17.04
C ALA A 124 8.61 -0.03 -17.18
N THR A 125 9.50 0.26 -18.12
CA THR A 125 10.75 -0.50 -18.28
C THR A 125 11.64 -0.40 -17.04
N THR A 126 11.80 0.81 -16.49
CA THR A 126 12.59 1.01 -15.27
C THR A 126 12.01 0.25 -14.08
N PHE A 127 10.69 0.27 -13.90
CA PHE A 127 10.03 -0.47 -12.84
C PHE A 127 10.15 -1.99 -13.01
N ASN A 128 9.93 -2.52 -14.22
CA ASN A 128 10.06 -3.94 -14.50
C ASN A 128 11.49 -4.44 -14.20
N ASN A 129 12.50 -3.69 -14.64
CA ASN A 129 13.91 -4.02 -14.34
C ASN A 129 14.18 -4.03 -12.84
N LEU A 130 13.62 -3.08 -12.08
CA LEU A 130 13.74 -3.05 -10.62
C LEU A 130 13.08 -4.28 -9.98
N CYS A 131 11.85 -4.60 -10.40
CA CYS A 131 11.10 -5.76 -9.93
C CYS A 131 11.83 -7.07 -10.19
N GLU A 132 12.38 -7.25 -11.39
CA GLU A 132 13.17 -8.42 -11.76
C GLU A 132 14.46 -8.51 -10.93
N LYS A 133 15.22 -7.40 -10.85
CA LYS A 133 16.49 -7.33 -10.12
C LYS A 133 16.34 -7.63 -8.63
N LEU A 134 15.26 -7.15 -8.01
CA LEU A 134 15.03 -7.24 -6.56
C LEU A 134 13.96 -8.26 -6.17
N THR A 135 13.39 -9.00 -7.13
CA THR A 135 12.29 -9.94 -6.91
C THR A 135 11.08 -9.32 -6.19
N ILE A 136 10.71 -8.10 -6.59
CA ILE A 136 9.53 -7.40 -6.07
C ILE A 136 8.31 -7.79 -6.90
N TYR A 137 7.23 -8.21 -6.26
CA TYR A 137 5.96 -8.43 -6.95
C TYR A 137 5.37 -7.09 -7.38
N PRO A 138 5.05 -6.88 -8.68
CA PRO A 138 4.56 -5.59 -9.18
C PRO A 138 3.38 -5.02 -8.40
N CYS A 139 2.44 -5.85 -7.97
CA CYS A 139 1.27 -5.39 -7.20
C CYS A 139 1.62 -4.81 -5.82
N PHE A 140 2.78 -5.16 -5.26
CA PHE A 140 3.19 -4.73 -3.93
C PHE A 140 3.35 -3.20 -3.81
N ILE A 141 3.56 -2.49 -4.94
CA ILE A 141 3.68 -1.02 -4.95
C ILE A 141 2.34 -0.29 -4.69
N TYR A 142 1.20 -0.95 -4.83
CA TYR A 142 -0.12 -0.33 -4.60
C TYR A 142 -1.04 -1.14 -3.68
N GLU A 143 -0.69 -2.40 -3.42
CA GLU A 143 -1.45 -3.33 -2.60
C GLU A 143 -1.73 -2.78 -1.20
N GLU A 144 -0.74 -2.19 -0.53
CA GLU A 144 -0.96 -1.63 0.81
C GLU A 144 -1.85 -0.38 0.78
N ALA A 145 -1.69 0.48 -0.22
CA ALA A 145 -2.57 1.64 -0.42
C ALA A 145 -4.02 1.21 -0.66
N LEU A 146 -4.23 0.15 -1.45
CA LEU A 146 -5.56 -0.44 -1.69
C LEU A 146 -6.17 -0.99 -0.40
N ARG A 147 -5.40 -1.69 0.44
CA ARG A 147 -5.87 -2.14 1.77
C ARG A 147 -6.34 -0.97 2.63
N ILE A 148 -5.63 0.16 2.61
CA ILE A 148 -6.00 1.35 3.39
C ILE A 148 -7.30 1.98 2.85
N GLN A 149 -7.51 2.02 1.54
CA GLN A 149 -8.79 2.48 0.98
C GLN A 149 -9.96 1.59 1.41
N VAL A 150 -9.77 0.27 1.38
CA VAL A 150 -10.77 -0.68 1.89
C VAL A 150 -11.02 -0.47 3.38
N LEU A 151 -9.99 -0.28 4.20
CA LEU A 151 -10.14 0.04 5.62
C LEU A 151 -10.99 1.31 5.83
N CYS A 152 -10.69 2.38 5.09
CA CYS A 152 -11.45 3.63 5.19
C CYS A 152 -12.92 3.42 4.81
N ALA A 153 -13.20 2.70 3.72
CA ALA A 153 -14.56 2.37 3.29
C ALA A 153 -15.30 1.52 4.34
N GLN A 154 -14.65 0.48 4.86
CA GLN A 154 -15.21 -0.37 5.92
C GLN A 154 -15.46 0.40 7.23
N HIS A 155 -14.57 1.34 7.58
CA HIS A 155 -14.73 2.19 8.75
C HIS A 155 -15.95 3.11 8.61
N VAL A 156 -16.10 3.77 7.46
CA VAL A 156 -17.29 4.59 7.14
C VAL A 156 -18.57 3.74 7.17
N ALA A 157 -18.52 2.49 6.69
CA ALA A 157 -19.62 1.53 6.78
C ALA A 157 -19.89 1.02 8.22
N GLY A 158 -19.13 1.46 9.22
CA GLY A 158 -19.32 1.12 10.62
C GLY A 158 -18.80 -0.26 11.03
N LEU A 159 -18.04 -0.94 10.17
CA LEU A 159 -17.54 -2.30 10.44
C LEU A 159 -16.47 -2.32 11.54
N TRP A 160 -15.84 -1.18 11.82
CA TRP A 160 -14.72 -1.02 12.75
C TRP A 160 -15.07 -0.24 14.02
N LYS A 161 -16.36 -0.07 14.35
CA LYS A 161 -16.80 0.70 15.53
C LYS A 161 -16.23 0.22 16.87
N ARG A 162 -15.84 -1.06 16.96
CA ARG A 162 -15.30 -1.67 18.20
C ARG A 162 -13.80 -1.43 18.43
N ASN A 163 -13.11 -0.85 17.45
CA ASN A 163 -11.66 -0.64 17.47
C ASN A 163 -11.21 0.62 18.22
N GLY A 164 -12.11 1.31 18.93
CA GLY A 164 -11.74 2.47 19.72
C GLY A 164 -11.65 3.78 18.92
N TYR A 165 -11.37 4.87 19.65
CA TYR A 165 -11.11 6.17 19.05
C TYR A 165 -9.74 6.22 18.38
N SER A 166 -8.78 5.41 18.83
CA SER A 166 -7.44 5.36 18.24
C SER A 166 -7.50 5.13 16.73
N LEU A 167 -8.23 4.10 16.26
CA LEU A 167 -8.40 3.86 14.82
C LEU A 167 -9.10 5.02 14.12
N SER A 168 -10.16 5.56 14.74
CA SER A 168 -10.92 6.68 14.19
C SER A 168 -10.02 7.91 13.98
N ASN A 169 -9.14 8.18 14.94
CA ASN A 169 -8.15 9.26 14.86
C ASN A 169 -7.09 8.99 13.81
N GLN A 170 -6.60 7.75 13.67
CA GLN A 170 -5.66 7.39 12.61
C GLN A 170 -6.26 7.65 11.22
N ILE A 171 -7.51 7.25 10.98
CA ILE A 171 -8.21 7.48 9.70
C ILE A 171 -8.48 8.97 9.46
N TYR A 172 -8.83 9.70 10.52
CA TYR A 172 -8.98 11.15 10.45
C TYR A 172 -7.67 11.83 10.04
N TYR A 173 -6.56 11.57 10.75
CA TYR A 173 -5.28 12.21 10.45
C TYR A 173 -4.67 11.76 9.12
N TYR A 174 -4.94 10.53 8.69
CA TYR A 174 -4.55 10.02 7.38
C TYR A 174 -5.02 10.91 6.22
N SER A 175 -6.24 11.46 6.32
CA SER A 175 -6.85 12.34 5.31
C SER A 175 -6.81 13.83 5.69
N ASN A 176 -6.41 14.16 6.91
CA ASN A 176 -6.33 15.53 7.41
C ASN A 176 -5.24 16.35 6.70
N VAL A 177 -5.48 17.65 6.51
CA VAL A 177 -4.57 18.62 5.87
C VAL A 177 -3.12 18.55 6.36
N LYS A 178 -2.88 18.21 7.64
CA LYS A 178 -1.53 18.10 8.21
C LYS A 178 -0.68 16.97 7.61
N CYS A 179 -1.31 15.90 7.13
CA CYS A 179 -0.61 14.70 6.65
C CYS A 179 -1.06 14.27 5.24
N ARG A 180 -2.20 14.78 4.76
CA ARG A 180 -2.89 14.35 3.53
C ARG A 180 -1.93 14.21 2.35
N LYS A 181 -1.09 15.23 2.13
CA LYS A 181 -0.15 15.28 1.00
C LYS A 181 0.82 14.09 1.00
N GLU A 182 1.36 13.73 2.16
CA GLU A 182 2.34 12.65 2.29
C GLU A 182 1.71 11.30 2.69
N MET A 183 0.38 11.23 2.81
CA MET A 183 -0.35 10.01 3.13
C MET A 183 -1.43 9.72 2.09
N TYR A 184 -2.66 10.21 2.28
CA TYR A 184 -3.79 9.93 1.38
C TYR A 184 -3.48 10.22 -0.10
N ASP A 185 -2.90 11.37 -0.42
CA ASP A 185 -2.63 11.75 -1.81
C ASP A 185 -1.55 10.83 -2.43
N ARG A 186 -0.56 10.37 -1.63
CA ARG A 186 0.44 9.39 -2.08
C ARG A 186 -0.16 8.01 -2.30
N ASP A 187 -1.18 7.62 -1.53
CA ASP A 187 -1.86 6.34 -1.71
C ASP A 187 -2.73 6.35 -2.97
N ILE A 188 -3.40 7.47 -3.27
CA ILE A 188 -4.09 7.66 -4.56
C ILE A 188 -3.08 7.58 -5.71
N LEU A 189 -1.92 8.22 -5.56
CA LEU A 189 -0.86 8.14 -6.55
C LEU A 189 -0.34 6.70 -6.71
N ALA A 190 -0.20 5.94 -5.61
CA ALA A 190 0.22 4.55 -5.65
C ALA A 190 -0.77 3.70 -6.44
N LEU A 191 -2.07 3.90 -6.21
CA LEU A 191 -3.14 3.24 -6.97
C LEU A 191 -3.08 3.58 -8.47
N GLN A 192 -2.84 4.85 -8.82
CA GLN A 192 -2.70 5.29 -10.21
C GLN A 192 -1.46 4.69 -10.89
N VAL A 193 -0.31 4.70 -10.20
CA VAL A 193 0.91 4.05 -10.67
C VAL A 193 0.67 2.56 -10.87
N GLY A 194 0.02 1.89 -9.91
CA GLY A 194 -0.41 0.50 -10.02
C GLY A 194 -1.28 0.21 -11.24
N ALA A 195 -2.26 1.07 -11.51
CA ALA A 195 -3.14 0.97 -12.69
C ALA A 195 -2.37 1.14 -14.00
N SER A 196 -1.34 1.99 -14.03
CA SER A 196 -0.52 2.22 -15.21
C SER A 196 0.47 1.08 -15.52
N LEU A 197 0.85 0.31 -14.48
CA LEU A 197 1.86 -0.76 -14.57
C LEU A 197 1.25 -2.15 -14.63
N THR A 198 -0.07 -2.28 -14.43
CA THR A 198 -0.78 -3.56 -14.38
C THR A 198 -1.78 -3.63 -15.53
N PRO A 199 -1.94 -4.78 -16.22
CA PRO A 199 -3.03 -4.96 -17.18
C PRO A 199 -4.39 -4.60 -16.58
N SER A 200 -5.25 -3.92 -17.35
CA SER A 200 -6.52 -3.36 -16.89
C SER A 200 -7.41 -4.37 -16.15
N ASP A 201 -7.55 -5.56 -16.71
CA ASP A 201 -8.40 -6.61 -16.17
C ASP A 201 -7.85 -7.12 -14.84
N THR A 202 -6.52 -7.30 -14.75
CA THR A 202 -5.84 -7.71 -13.53
C THR A 202 -6.03 -6.68 -12.43
N TYR A 203 -5.82 -5.41 -12.74
CA TYR A 203 -5.98 -4.32 -11.78
C TYR A 203 -7.42 -4.23 -11.26
N LEU A 204 -8.40 -4.28 -12.17
CA LEU A 204 -9.83 -4.17 -11.81
C LEU A 204 -10.28 -5.35 -10.94
N ILE A 205 -9.93 -6.58 -11.32
CA ILE A 205 -10.30 -7.77 -10.53
C ILE A 205 -9.61 -7.76 -9.17
N GLN A 206 -8.35 -7.32 -9.06
CA GLN A 206 -7.67 -7.18 -7.77
C GLN A 206 -8.35 -6.14 -6.86
N LEU A 207 -8.78 -5.01 -7.43
CA LEU A 207 -9.56 -4.00 -6.72
C LEU A 207 -10.87 -4.60 -6.21
N MET A 208 -11.66 -5.23 -7.06
CA MET A 208 -12.93 -5.86 -6.68
C MET A 208 -12.74 -6.97 -5.64
N HIS A 209 -11.69 -7.78 -5.78
CA HIS A 209 -11.32 -8.80 -4.81
C HIS A 209 -11.06 -8.21 -3.43
N ARG A 210 -10.30 -7.11 -3.35
CA ARG A 210 -9.97 -6.44 -2.09
C ARG A 210 -11.18 -5.86 -1.37
N PHE A 211 -12.14 -5.33 -2.12
CA PHE A 211 -13.41 -4.87 -1.58
C PHE A 211 -14.39 -6.00 -1.26
N ASN A 212 -14.02 -7.26 -1.52
CA ASN A 212 -14.88 -8.44 -1.39
C ASN A 212 -16.17 -8.34 -2.23
N LEU A 213 -16.07 -7.79 -3.44
CA LEU A 213 -17.20 -7.55 -4.36
C LEU A 213 -17.32 -8.60 -5.47
N LEU A 214 -16.40 -9.57 -5.53
CA LEU A 214 -16.38 -10.55 -6.62
C LEU A 214 -17.63 -11.42 -6.67
N GLU A 215 -18.19 -11.80 -5.52
CA GLU A 215 -19.45 -12.58 -5.48
C GLU A 215 -20.64 -11.76 -5.97
N TRP A 216 -20.62 -10.43 -5.79
CA TRP A 216 -21.71 -9.56 -6.22
C TRP A 216 -21.71 -9.31 -7.74
N ILE A 217 -20.55 -9.39 -8.39
CA ILE A 217 -20.37 -9.04 -9.82
C ILE A 217 -20.34 -10.29 -10.72
N ARG A 218 -20.40 -11.48 -10.11
CA ARG A 218 -20.48 -12.76 -10.82
C ARG A 218 -21.86 -13.06 -11.38
#